data_AF-A0A154PR75-F1
#
_entry.id   AF-A0A154PR75-F1
#
_cell.length_a   1.000
_cell.length_b   1.000
_cell.length_c   1.000
_cell.angle_alpha   90.00
_cell.angle_beta   90.00
_cell.angle_gamma   90.00
#
_symmetry.space_group_name_H-M   'P 1'
#
loop_
_entity.id
_entity.type
_entity.pdbx_description
1 polymer ?
#
loop_
_entity_poly.entity_id
_entity_poly.type
_entity_poly.pdbx_seq_one_letter_code
_entity_poly.pdbx_strand_id
1 'polypeptide(L)'
;IPVSQKFEEAAEAVKSLTKRPTDQEFLELYALFKQATVGNVDTSRPGMLDLKGKAKWDAWKSKDGMSQDDAKEAYIKFVSTLTEKYK
;
A
#
# COMPACT_ATOMS: atom_id res chain seq x y z
N ILE A 1 -18.91 10.15 3.17
CA ILE A 1 -18.02 9.78 2.05
C ILE A 1 -17.68 8.31 2.19
N PRO A 2 -17.97 7.46 1.18
CA PRO A 2 -17.62 6.05 1.18
C PRO A 2 -16.11 5.81 1.34
N VAL A 3 -15.73 4.65 1.89
CA VAL A 3 -14.31 4.29 2.08
C VAL A 3 -13.53 4.26 0.76
N SER A 4 -14.17 3.86 -0.34
CA SER A 4 -13.59 3.87 -1.68
C SER A 4 -13.19 5.27 -2.14
N GLN A 5 -14.05 6.27 -1.96
CA GLN A 5 -13.74 7.64 -2.35
C GLN A 5 -12.61 8.22 -1.48
N LYS A 6 -12.61 7.97 -0.16
CA LYS A 6 -11.50 8.40 0.72
C LYS A 6 -10.17 7.73 0.32
N PHE A 7 -10.23 6.48 -0.12
CA PHE A 7 -9.06 5.75 -0.59
C PHE A 7 -8.49 6.34 -1.87
N GLU A 8 -9.34 6.72 -2.83
CA GLU A 8 -8.92 7.42 -4.05
C GLU A 8 -8.27 8.77 -3.73
N GLU A 9 -8.88 9.57 -2.86
CA GLU A 9 -8.32 10.84 -2.37
C GLU A 9 -6.95 10.64 -1.70
N ALA A 10 -6.81 9.61 -0.85
CA ALA A 10 -5.53 9.27 -0.23
C ALA A 10 -4.49 8.81 -1.26
N ALA A 11 -4.88 8.04 -2.27
CA ALA A 11 -3.96 7.59 -3.33
C ALA A 11 -3.43 8.77 -4.16
N GLU A 12 -4.26 9.79 -4.41
CA GLU A 12 -3.80 11.05 -5.01
C GLU A 12 -2.90 11.85 -4.06
N ALA A 13 -3.23 11.93 -2.77
CA ALA A 13 -2.41 12.65 -1.79
C ALA A 13 -0.98 12.10 -1.70
N VAL A 14 -0.79 10.77 -1.79
CA VAL A 14 0.55 10.15 -1.82
C VAL A 14 1.41 10.67 -2.98
N LYS A 15 0.81 10.96 -4.14
CA LYS A 15 1.55 11.49 -5.30
C LYS A 15 2.04 12.92 -5.07
N SER A 16 1.42 13.64 -4.14
CA SER A 16 1.78 15.02 -3.79
C SER A 16 2.82 15.14 -2.68
N LEU A 17 3.33 14.02 -2.13
CA LEU A 17 4.39 14.04 -1.13
C LEU A 17 5.65 14.69 -1.71
N THR A 18 6.15 15.73 -1.02
CA THR A 18 7.34 16.50 -1.44
C THR A 18 8.65 15.75 -1.19
N LYS A 19 8.62 14.72 -0.35
CA LYS A 19 9.75 13.86 -0.01
C LYS A 19 9.41 12.42 -0.34
N ARG A 20 10.40 11.70 -0.86
CA ARG A 20 10.29 10.26 -1.14
C ARG A 20 10.11 9.50 0.19
N PRO A 21 9.09 8.64 0.33
CA PRO A 21 8.97 7.72 1.46
C PRO A 21 10.18 6.78 1.55
N THR A 22 10.49 6.31 2.75
CA THR A 22 11.49 5.23 2.92
C THR A 22 11.03 3.97 2.19
N ASP A 23 11.96 3.06 1.90
CA ASP A 23 11.62 1.81 1.21
C ASP A 23 10.60 0.97 2.00
N GLN A 24 10.66 0.99 3.34
CA GLN A 24 9.67 0.32 4.19
C GLN A 24 8.28 0.95 4.06
N GLU A 25 8.18 2.28 4.09
CA GLU A 25 6.90 2.98 3.92
C GLU A 25 6.33 2.77 2.51
N PHE A 26 7.19 2.75 1.49
CA PHE A 26 6.77 2.44 0.14
C PHE A 26 6.24 1.01 0.01
N LEU A 27 6.89 0.02 0.66
CA LEU A 27 6.42 -1.36 0.65
C LEU A 27 5.08 -1.52 1.37
N GLU A 28 4.86 -0.80 2.48
CA GLU A 28 3.58 -0.80 3.19
C GLU A 28 2.47 -0.15 2.34
N LEU A 29 2.74 1.00 1.71
CA LEU A 29 1.82 1.63 0.75
C LEU A 29 1.45 0.66 -0.37
N TYR A 30 2.44 0.00 -0.97
CA TYR A 30 2.22 -0.97 -2.04
C TYR A 30 1.36 -2.15 -1.56
N ALA A 31 1.69 -2.74 -0.41
CA ALA A 31 0.98 -3.89 0.15
C ALA A 31 -0.50 -3.58 0.41
N LEU A 32 -0.77 -2.47 1.10
CA LEU A 32 -2.12 -2.03 1.41
C LEU A 32 -2.91 -1.66 0.15
N PHE A 33 -2.27 -0.96 -0.81
CA PHE A 33 -2.91 -0.62 -2.08
C PHE A 33 -3.30 -1.87 -2.88
N LYS A 34 -2.40 -2.86 -2.96
CA LYS A 34 -2.67 -4.13 -3.65
C LYS A 34 -3.78 -4.92 -2.96
N GLN A 35 -3.76 -5.02 -1.63
CA GLN A 35 -4.81 -5.68 -0.88
C GLN A 35 -6.17 -4.97 -1.04
N ALA A 36 -6.18 -3.63 -1.03
CA ALA A 36 -7.39 -2.81 -1.19
C ALA A 36 -8.04 -2.94 -2.58
N THR A 37 -7.25 -3.19 -3.63
CA THR A 37 -7.70 -3.18 -5.03
C THR A 37 -7.87 -4.56 -5.63
N VAL A 38 -7.00 -5.51 -5.27
CA VAL A 38 -6.99 -6.87 -5.81
C VAL A 38 -7.46 -7.90 -4.76
N GLY A 39 -7.25 -7.62 -3.47
CA GLY A 39 -7.41 -8.60 -2.40
C GLY A 39 -6.12 -9.41 -2.20
N ASN A 40 -6.26 -10.64 -1.70
CA ASN A 40 -5.12 -11.53 -1.43
C ASN A 40 -4.25 -11.72 -2.67
N VAL A 41 -2.95 -11.93 -2.47
CA VAL A 41 -2.04 -12.14 -3.59
C VAL A 41 -2.35 -13.43 -4.35
N ASP A 42 -2.48 -13.30 -5.66
CA ASP A 42 -2.93 -14.31 -6.61
C ASP A 42 -1.86 -14.70 -7.65
N THR A 43 -0.63 -14.21 -7.45
CA THR A 43 0.51 -14.42 -8.35
C THR A 43 1.62 -15.23 -7.69
N SER A 44 2.43 -15.90 -8.50
CA SER A 44 3.64 -16.57 -8.04
C SER A 44 4.66 -15.59 -7.50
N ARG A 45 5.35 -15.99 -6.43
CA ARG A 45 6.43 -15.20 -5.85
C ARG A 45 7.60 -15.03 -6.84
N PRO A 46 8.11 -13.81 -7.06
CA PRO A 46 9.26 -13.57 -7.94
C PRO A 46 10.52 -14.35 -7.54
N GLY A 47 11.35 -14.66 -8.54
CA GLY A 47 12.60 -15.42 -8.36
C GLY A 47 13.69 -14.67 -7.60
N MET A 48 14.71 -15.38 -7.13
CA MET A 48 15.75 -14.85 -6.22
C MET A 48 16.56 -13.67 -6.77
N LEU A 49 16.63 -13.50 -8.09
CA LEU A 49 17.34 -12.40 -8.74
C LEU A 49 16.53 -11.10 -8.79
N ASP A 50 15.20 -11.17 -8.63
CA ASP A 50 14.32 -10.00 -8.56
C ASP A 50 14.01 -9.63 -7.10
N LEU A 51 15.01 -9.06 -6.43
CA LEU A 51 14.89 -8.67 -5.02
C LEU A 51 13.78 -7.64 -4.77
N LYS A 52 13.56 -6.71 -5.72
CA LYS A 52 12.56 -5.65 -5.59
C LYS A 52 11.15 -6.20 -5.77
N GLY A 53 10.91 -7.01 -6.79
CA GLY A 53 9.64 -7.69 -7.00
C GLY A 53 9.33 -8.62 -5.84
N LYS A 54 10.31 -9.38 -5.36
CA LYS A 54 10.19 -10.25 -4.18
C LYS A 54 9.77 -9.46 -2.94
N ALA A 55 10.41 -8.33 -2.64
CA ALA A 55 10.05 -7.50 -1.48
C ALA A 55 8.61 -6.96 -1.58
N LYS A 56 8.19 -6.48 -2.75
CA LYS A 56 6.81 -6.05 -3.01
C LYS A 56 5.80 -7.19 -2.84
N TRP A 57 6.12 -8.35 -3.39
CA TRP A 57 5.27 -9.53 -3.30
C TRP A 57 5.15 -10.01 -1.85
N ASP A 58 6.26 -10.08 -1.12
CA ASP A 58 6.28 -10.48 0.31
C ASP A 58 5.47 -9.50 1.16
N ALA A 59 5.60 -8.19 0.88
CA ALA A 59 4.82 -7.17 1.57
C ALA A 59 3.31 -7.32 1.29
N TRP A 60 2.90 -7.52 0.03
CA TRP A 60 1.49 -7.77 -0.30
C TRP A 60 0.99 -9.08 0.33
N LYS A 61 1.75 -10.17 0.22
CA LYS A 61 1.42 -11.48 0.84
C LYS A 61 1.19 -11.36 2.34
N SER A 62 1.91 -10.48 3.04
CA SER A 62 1.75 -10.26 4.48
C SER A 62 0.38 -9.69 4.88
N LYS A 63 -0.41 -9.18 3.91
CA LYS A 63 -1.76 -8.63 4.13
C LYS A 63 -2.87 -9.63 3.77
N ASP A 64 -2.53 -10.86 3.36
CA ASP A 64 -3.52 -11.88 3.06
C ASP A 64 -4.49 -12.10 4.23
N GLY A 65 -5.77 -12.22 3.91
CA GLY A 65 -6.86 -12.39 4.88
C GLY A 65 -7.45 -11.07 5.39
N MET A 66 -6.80 -9.93 5.13
CA MET A 66 -7.39 -8.61 5.36
C MET A 66 -8.48 -8.35 4.31
N SER A 67 -9.65 -7.84 4.70
CA SER A 67 -10.67 -7.47 3.72
C SER A 67 -10.22 -6.28 2.88
N GLN A 68 -10.80 -6.11 1.69
CA GLN A 68 -10.46 -4.96 0.84
C GLN A 68 -10.82 -3.63 1.50
N ASP A 69 -11.91 -3.58 2.27
CA ASP A 69 -12.32 -2.36 2.96
C ASP A 69 -11.40 -2.06 4.16
N ASP A 70 -11.00 -3.06 4.94
CA ASP A 70 -10.00 -2.87 6.00
C ASP A 70 -8.65 -2.39 5.43
N ALA A 71 -8.25 -2.93 4.28
CA ALA A 71 -7.04 -2.49 3.60
C ALA A 71 -7.11 -1.04 3.12
N LYS A 72 -8.28 -0.59 2.63
CA LYS A 72 -8.50 0.82 2.29
C LYS A 72 -8.40 1.71 3.52
N GLU A 73 -9.03 1.33 4.64
CA GLU A 73 -8.97 2.11 5.88
C GLU A 73 -7.54 2.21 6.42
N ALA A 74 -6.80 1.09 6.42
CA ALA A 74 -5.40 1.06 6.80
C ALA A 74 -4.54 1.93 5.87
N TYR A 75 -4.78 1.89 4.55
CA TYR A 75 -4.09 2.73 3.58
C TYR A 75 -4.34 4.22 3.86
N ILE A 76 -5.59 4.63 4.02
CA ILE A 76 -5.98 6.02 4.31
C ILE A 76 -5.27 6.52 5.57
N LYS A 77 -5.29 5.72 6.65
CA LYS A 77 -4.62 6.06 7.92
C LYS A 77 -3.11 6.23 7.71
N PHE A 78 -2.48 5.31 6.98
CA PHE A 78 -1.05 5.35 6.73
C PHE A 78 -0.64 6.56 5.89
N VAL A 79 -1.40 6.88 4.83
CA VAL A 79 -1.19 8.08 4.02
C VAL A 79 -1.31 9.35 4.84
N SER A 80 -2.28 9.43 5.76
CA SER A 80 -2.42 10.57 6.67
C SER A 80 -1.14 10.77 7.49
N THR A 81 -0.59 9.69 8.06
CA THR A 81 0.67 9.74 8.81
C THR A 81 1.85 10.18 7.94
N LEU A 82 1.97 9.67 6.71
CA LEU A 82 3.05 10.09 5.80
C LEU A 82 2.91 11.56 5.40
N THR A 83 1.70 12.02 5.12
CA THR A 83 1.43 13.41 4.75
C THR A 83 1.84 14.33 5.89
N GLU A 84 1.51 14.00 7.14
CA GLU A 84 1.96 14.76 8.31
C GLU A 84 3.47 14.73 8.51
N LYS A 85 4.10 13.56 8.32
CA LYS A 85 5.56 13.38 8.47
C LYS A 85 6.36 14.16 7.43
N TYR A 86 5.83 14.31 6.23
CA TYR A 86 6.50 14.94 5.08
C TYR A 86 5.95 16.32 4.71
N LYS A 87 5.15 16.94 5.58
CA LYS A 87 4.81 18.36 5.51
C LYS A 87 6.06 19.25 5.38
#